data_AF-I6QMD9-F1
#
_entry.id   AF-I6QMD9-F1
#
_cell.length_a   1.000
_cell.length_b   1.000
_cell.length_c   1.000
_cell.angle_alpha   90.00
_cell.angle_beta   90.00
_cell.angle_gamma   90.00
#
_symmetry.space_group_name_H-M   'P 1'
#
loop_
_entity.id
_entity.type
_entity.pdbx_description
1 polymer ?
#
loop_
_entity_poly.entity_id
_entity_poly.type
_entity_poly.pdbx_seq_one_letter_code
_entity_poly.pdbx_strand_id
1 'polypeptide(L)' 'AEHELNCSTNVMRAVGSALADPFVTTAAAAAALSGPLHGGANEAVLEMLKTIGSIDRVPAFIESVKAGHGKLMGFGHPV' A
#
# COMPACT_ATOMS: atom_id res chain seq x y z
N ALA A 1 -12.22 0.06 10.91
CA ALA A 1 -10.77 0.14 10.67
C ALA A 1 -10.15 -1.25 10.80
N GLU A 2 -10.78 -2.27 10.21
CA GLU A 2 -10.34 -3.67 10.27
C GLU A 2 -10.60 -4.26 8.88
N HIS A 3 -9.65 -5.05 8.38
CA HIS A 3 -9.69 -5.67 7.06
C HIS A 3 -9.04 -7.07 7.12
N GLU A 4 -9.51 -7.84 8.09
CA GLU A 4 -9.19 -9.25 8.35
C GLU A 4 -7.69 -9.57 8.30
N LEU A 5 -7.31 -10.60 7.54
CA LEU A 5 -5.95 -11.16 7.51
C LEU A 5 -5.08 -10.55 6.40
N ASN A 6 -5.19 -9.23 6.23
CA ASN A 6 -4.23 -8.50 5.39
C ASN A 6 -2.78 -8.67 5.92
N CYS A 7 -1.80 -8.32 5.08
CA CYS A 7 -0.38 -8.56 5.33
C CYS A 7 0.08 -8.14 6.74
N SER A 8 -0.21 -6.91 7.17
CA SER A 8 0.21 -6.41 8.48
C SER A 8 -0.48 -7.12 9.65
N THR A 9 -1.76 -7.44 9.53
CA THR A 9 -2.48 -8.23 10.55
C THR A 9 -1.89 -9.64 10.66
N ASN A 10 -1.57 -10.28 9.53
CA ASN A 10 -0.95 -11.60 9.53
C ASN A 10 0.47 -11.57 10.15
N VAL A 11 1.26 -10.54 9.88
CA VAL A 11 2.58 -10.34 10.50
C VAL A 11 2.47 -10.18 12.01
N MET A 12 1.51 -9.38 12.50
CA MET A 12 1.26 -9.24 13.93
C MET A 12 0.99 -10.60 14.60
N ARG A 13 0.15 -11.43 13.97
CA ARG A 13 -0.18 -12.78 14.46
C ARG A 13 1.03 -13.70 14.47
N ALA A 14 1.83 -13.69 13.42
CA ALA A 14 3.03 -14.52 13.32
C ALA A 14 4.03 -14.19 14.43
N VAL A 15 4.34 -12.91 14.64
CA VAL A 15 5.26 -12.47 15.70
C VAL A 15 4.67 -12.73 17.10
N GLY A 16 3.39 -12.44 17.30
CA GLY A 16 2.70 -12.65 18.57
C GLY A 16 2.60 -14.12 18.98
N SER A 17 2.63 -15.06 18.03
CA SER A 17 2.58 -16.50 18.32
C SER A 17 3.75 -17.02 19.16
N ALA A 18 4.87 -16.27 19.20
CA ALA A 18 6.01 -16.55 20.05
C ALA A 18 5.88 -15.99 21.49
N LEU A 19 4.69 -15.51 21.88
CA LEU A 19 4.44 -14.77 23.12
C LEU A 19 5.29 -13.48 23.24
N ALA A 20 5.56 -12.85 22.09
CA ALA A 20 6.26 -11.57 22.04
C ALA A 20 5.44 -10.44 22.66
N ASP A 21 6.14 -9.44 23.22
CA ASP A 21 5.51 -8.26 23.80
C ASP A 21 4.59 -7.53 22.79
N PRO A 22 3.40 -7.05 23.20
CA PRO A 22 2.47 -6.38 22.30
C PRO A 22 3.08 -5.20 21.51
N PHE A 23 3.94 -4.38 22.12
CA PHE A 23 4.57 -3.27 21.41
C PHE A 23 5.50 -3.76 20.31
N VAL A 24 6.20 -4.87 20.53
CA VAL A 24 7.05 -5.51 19.51
C VAL A 24 6.20 -6.06 18.36
N THR A 25 5.08 -6.73 18.67
CA THR A 25 4.17 -7.24 17.64
C THR A 25 3.54 -6.11 16.80
N THR A 26 3.17 -5.00 17.43
CA THR A 26 2.65 -3.81 16.75
C THR A 26 3.71 -3.15 15.89
N ALA A 27 4.96 -3.05 16.36
CA ALA A 27 6.06 -2.50 15.57
C ALA A 27 6.31 -3.33 14.29
N ALA A 28 6.27 -4.66 14.39
CA ALA A 28 6.39 -5.53 13.23
C ALA A 28 5.24 -5.36 12.24
N ALA A 29 4.01 -5.25 12.73
CA ALA A 29 2.82 -4.98 11.91
C ALA A 29 2.92 -3.64 11.18
N ALA A 30 3.39 -2.58 11.87
CA ALA A 30 3.61 -1.27 11.28
C ALA A 30 4.68 -1.28 10.18
N ALA A 31 5.77 -2.03 10.39
CA ALA A 31 6.77 -2.22 9.36
C ALA A 31 6.19 -2.90 8.10
N ALA A 32 5.39 -3.96 8.27
CA ALA A 32 4.70 -4.61 7.16
C ALA A 32 3.70 -3.68 6.46
N LEU A 33 3.00 -2.82 7.22
CA LEU A 33 2.07 -1.83 6.68
C LEU A 33 2.79 -0.76 5.85
N SER A 34 3.99 -0.33 6.24
CA SER A 34 4.72 0.72 5.51
C SER A 34 5.16 0.34 4.08
N GLY A 35 5.04 -0.93 3.70
CA GLY A 35 5.40 -1.39 2.36
C GLY A 35 4.55 -0.74 1.26
N PRO A 36 5.13 -0.50 0.06
CA PRO A 36 4.46 0.20 -1.04
C PRO A 36 3.26 -0.55 -1.64
N LEU A 37 3.16 -1.87 -1.39
CA LEU A 37 2.05 -2.72 -1.83
C LEU A 37 0.98 -2.89 -0.74
N HIS A 38 1.13 -2.20 0.39
CA HIS A 38 0.16 -2.23 1.49
C HIS A 38 -0.20 -0.79 1.87
N GLY A 39 0.11 -0.34 3.08
CA GLY A 39 -0.18 1.01 3.56
C GLY A 39 0.52 2.11 2.77
N GLY A 40 1.74 1.88 2.26
CA GLY A 40 2.47 2.86 1.44
C GLY A 40 1.82 3.18 0.09
N ALA A 41 0.80 2.42 -0.32
CA ALA A 41 0.07 2.71 -1.56
C ALA A 41 -0.65 4.07 -1.53
N ASN A 42 -1.05 4.55 -0.35
CA ASN A 42 -1.75 5.85 -0.23
C ASN A 42 -0.82 7.04 -0.55
N GLU A 43 0.41 7.01 -0.05
CA GLU A 43 1.45 8.00 -0.34
C GLU A 43 1.80 7.95 -1.83
N ALA A 44 1.94 6.76 -2.39
CA ALA A 44 2.20 6.58 -3.81
C ALA A 44 1.07 7.14 -4.70
N VAL A 45 -0.19 7.11 -4.25
CA VAL A 45 -1.30 7.80 -4.94
C VAL A 45 -1.11 9.31 -4.90
N LEU A 46 -0.72 9.89 -3.76
CA LEU A 46 -0.48 11.32 -3.65
C LEU A 46 0.69 11.77 -4.54
N GLU A 47 1.79 11.01 -4.57
CA GLU A 47 2.93 11.30 -5.47
C GLU A 47 2.57 11.15 -6.95
N MET A 48 1.75 10.16 -7.29
CA MET A 48 1.19 10.02 -8.64
C MET A 48 0.35 11.25 -9.02
N LEU A 49 -0.54 11.70 -8.14
CA LEU A 49 -1.38 12.88 -8.39
C LEU A 49 -0.55 14.16 -8.52
N LYS A 50 0.51 14.34 -7.71
CA LYS A 50 1.47 15.46 -7.85
C LYS A 50 2.18 15.42 -9.21
N THR A 51 2.57 14.23 -9.67
CA THR A 51 3.23 14.03 -10.96
C THR A 51 2.29 14.35 -12.13
N ILE A 52 1.02 13.93 -12.05
CA ILE A 52 -0.01 14.29 -13.04
C ILE A 52 -0.27 15.80 -13.01
N GLY A 53 -0.35 16.39 -11.83
CA GLY A 53 -0.41 17.83 -11.53
C GLY A 53 -1.63 18.62 -12.04
N SER A 54 -2.36 18.16 -13.07
CA SER A 54 -3.59 18.81 -13.55
C SER A 54 -4.52 17.83 -14.27
N ILE A 55 -5.83 18.15 -14.30
CA ILE A 55 -6.88 17.26 -14.84
C ILE A 55 -6.70 17.01 -16.35
N ASP A 56 -6.26 18.02 -17.10
CA ASP A 56 -6.00 17.94 -18.54
C ASP A 56 -4.91 16.92 -18.90
N ARG A 57 -4.01 16.59 -17.96
CA ARG A 57 -2.94 15.60 -18.15
C ARG A 57 -3.34 14.15 -17.82
N VAL A 58 -4.52 13.95 -17.23
CA VAL A 58 -5.02 12.60 -16.86
C VAL A 58 -5.14 11.66 -18.07
N PRO A 59 -5.71 12.06 -19.22
CA PRO A 59 -5.83 11.16 -20.37
C PRO A 59 -4.47 10.63 -20.84
N ALA A 60 -3.47 11.52 -20.94
CA ALA A 60 -2.11 11.14 -21.35
C ALA A 60 -1.45 10.18 -20.36
N PHE A 61 -1.61 10.42 -19.05
CA PHE A 61 -1.08 9.55 -18.00
C PHE A 61 -1.72 8.15 -18.04
N ILE A 62 -3.04 8.08 -18.24
CA ILE A 62 -3.75 6.79 -18.32
C ILE A 62 -3.29 5.99 -19.55
N GLU A 63 -3.10 6.64 -20.69
CA GLU A 63 -2.58 5.97 -21.88
C GLU A 63 -1.13 5.48 -21.68
N SER A 64 -0.27 6.22 -20.97
CA SER A 64 1.08 5.74 -20.66
C SER A 64 1.07 4.50 -19.76
N VAL A 65 0.19 4.47 -18.75
CA VAL A 65 0.05 3.30 -17.88
C VAL A 65 -0.45 2.08 -18.67
N LYS A 66 -1.44 2.26 -19.56
CA LYS A 66 -1.93 1.18 -20.44
C LYS A 66 -0.85 0.67 -21.40
N ALA A 67 0.03 1.56 -21.86
CA ALA A 67 1.20 1.19 -22.66
C ALA A 67 2.31 0.48 -21.85
N GLY A 68 2.13 0.29 -20.53
CA GLY A 68 3.07 -0.40 -19.65
C GLY A 68 4.12 0.51 -19.01
N HIS A 69 3.99 1.83 -19.15
CA HIS A 69 4.87 2.80 -18.51
C HIS A 69 4.37 3.13 -17.10
N GLY A 70 4.64 2.22 -16.16
CA GLY A 70 4.33 2.39 -14.74
C GLY A 70 3.05 1.69 -14.29
N LYS A 71 2.66 1.94 -13.03
CA LYS A 71 1.46 1.36 -12.41
C LYS A 71 0.45 2.45 -12.09
N LEU A 72 -0.83 2.11 -12.16
CA LEU A 72 -1.90 2.95 -11.63
C LEU A 72 -2.01 2.71 -10.12
N MET A 73 -1.38 3.56 -9.32
CA MET A 73 -1.40 3.45 -7.86
C MET A 73 -2.84 3.62 -7.33
N GLY A 74 -3.19 2.88 -6.27
CA GLY A 74 -4.55 2.85 -5.71
C GLY A 74 -5.47 1.82 -6.36
N PHE A 75 -4.99 1.07 -7.36
CA PHE A 75 -5.72 0.01 -8.04
C PHE A 75 -4.97 -1.32 -7.97
N GLY A 76 -5.72 -2.43 -8.03
CA GLY A 76 -5.22 -3.79 -7.83
C GLY A 76 -5.39 -4.20 -6.38
N HIS A 77 -6.44 -4.97 -6.11
CA HIS A 77 -6.71 -5.53 -4.78
C HIS A 77 -6.64 -7.06 -4.90
N PRO A 78 -5.75 -7.73 -4.15
CA PRO A 78 -5.59 -9.18 -4.27
C PRO A 78 -6.76 -9.99 -3.67
N VAL A 79 -7.61 -9.35 -2.83
CA VAL A 79 -8.59 -9.94 -1.89
C VAL A 79 -8.15 -11.31 -1.39
#